data_AF-A0A916YRF8-F1
#
_entry.id   AF-A0A916YRF8-F1
#
_cell.length_a   1.000
_cell.length_b   1.000
_cell.length_c   1.000
_cell.angle_alpha   90.00
_cell.angle_beta   90.00
_cell.angle_gamma   90.00
#
_symmetry.space_group_name_H-M   'P 1'
#
loop_
_entity.id
_entity.type
_entity.pdbx_description
1 polymer ?
#
loop_
_entity_poly.entity_id
_entity_poly.type
_entity_poly.pdbx_seq_one_letter_code
_entity_poly.pdbx_strand_id
1 'polypeptide(L)'
;MIYLIAVVPAILLYLISQYFNHIFNLWLVQPYVYLLGFLIELVILSIAMFFKVKNYLFKSGTAVSVVNNIENEPVTTGNASKKEILSKREIEIITAFAKGFTYQDISDAMFISPHTVRTHIKNIYQKLDINSKAEAVKIAIEQGWL
;
A
#
# COMPACT_ATOMS: atom_id res chain seq x y z
N MET A 1 -50.45 57.02 -6.53
CA MET A 1 -51.01 56.10 -5.51
C MET A 1 -51.45 54.75 -6.11
N ILE A 2 -52.19 54.73 -7.23
CA ILE A 2 -52.72 53.49 -7.86
C ILE A 2 -51.61 52.52 -8.33
N TYR A 3 -50.53 53.04 -8.93
CA TYR A 3 -49.40 52.23 -9.39
C TYR A 3 -48.71 51.44 -8.26
N LEU A 4 -48.63 52.01 -7.06
CA LEU A 4 -47.98 51.35 -5.93
C LEU A 4 -48.78 50.11 -5.48
N ILE A 5 -50.11 50.22 -5.46
CA ILE A 5 -51.01 49.12 -5.06
C ILE A 5 -50.96 47.98 -6.09
N ALA A 6 -50.81 48.30 -7.38
CA ALA A 6 -50.72 47.30 -8.44
C ALA A 6 -49.39 46.52 -8.46
N VAL A 7 -48.29 47.16 -8.06
CA VAL A 7 -46.92 46.58 -8.16
C VAL A 7 -46.52 45.79 -6.91
N VAL A 8 -47.02 46.17 -5.73
CA VAL A 8 -46.69 45.53 -4.45
C VAL A 8 -46.95 44.01 -4.44
N PRO A 9 -48.09 43.48 -4.94
CA PRO A 9 -48.35 42.04 -4.96
C PRO A 9 -47.36 41.26 -5.83
N ALA A 10 -46.96 41.81 -6.98
CA ALA A 10 -46.00 41.17 -7.87
C ALA A 10 -44.60 41.09 -7.25
N ILE A 11 -44.17 42.17 -6.59
CA ILE A 11 -42.91 42.19 -5.84
C ILE A 11 -42.97 41.20 -4.67
N LEU A 12 -44.08 41.16 -3.94
CA LEU A 12 -44.25 40.24 -2.82
C LEU A 12 -44.18 38.78 -3.27
N LEU A 13 -44.86 38.42 -4.36
CA LEU A 13 -44.80 37.06 -4.94
C LEU A 13 -43.39 36.71 -5.41
N TYR A 14 -42.69 37.65 -6.04
CA TYR A 14 -41.30 37.46 -6.45
C TYR A 14 -40.38 37.21 -5.25
N LEU A 15 -40.50 38.00 -4.19
CA LEU A 15 -39.71 37.84 -2.97
C LEU A 15 -40.02 36.52 -2.25
N ILE A 16 -41.29 36.13 -2.17
CA ILE A 16 -41.70 34.83 -1.59
C ILE A 16 -41.11 33.67 -2.40
N SER A 17 -41.15 33.74 -3.73
CA SER A 17 -40.56 32.72 -4.60
C SER A 17 -39.05 32.62 -4.40
N GLN A 18 -38.34 33.76 -4.35
CA GLN A 18 -36.90 33.80 -4.10
C GLN A 18 -36.53 33.23 -2.73
N TYR A 19 -37.26 33.60 -1.68
CA TYR A 19 -37.06 33.10 -0.33
C TYR A 19 -37.28 31.58 -0.24
N PHE A 20 -38.37 31.09 -0.85
CA PHE A 20 -38.67 29.67 -0.92
C PHE A 20 -37.57 28.90 -1.66
N ASN A 21 -37.14 29.37 -2.83
CA ASN A 21 -36.08 28.74 -3.61
C ASN A 21 -34.74 28.72 -2.85
N HIS A 22 -34.40 29.78 -2.13
CA HIS A 22 -33.18 29.83 -1.32
C HIS A 22 -33.19 28.80 -0.19
N ILE A 23 -34.30 28.74 0.57
CA ILE A 23 -34.47 27.76 1.65
C ILE A 23 -34.50 26.34 1.10
N PHE A 24 -35.21 26.12 0.00
CA PHE A 24 -35.28 24.82 -0.65
C PHE A 24 -33.90 24.35 -1.10
N ASN A 25 -33.09 25.20 -1.72
CA ASN A 25 -31.72 24.83 -2.12
C ASN A 25 -30.82 24.51 -0.92
N LEU A 26 -30.95 25.26 0.18
CA LEU A 26 -30.20 24.98 1.41
C LEU A 26 -30.63 23.66 2.07
N TRP A 27 -31.92 23.34 2.06
CA TRP A 27 -32.45 22.17 2.74
C TRP A 27 -32.37 20.89 1.89
N LEU A 28 -32.48 21.00 0.57
CA LEU A 28 -32.59 19.87 -0.36
C LEU A 28 -31.41 19.68 -1.29
N VAL A 29 -30.49 20.62 -1.46
CA VAL A 29 -29.33 20.42 -2.33
C VAL A 29 -28.06 20.24 -1.51
N GLN A 30 -27.85 21.11 -0.51
CA GLN A 30 -26.65 21.06 0.34
C GLN A 30 -26.40 19.69 1.00
N PRO A 31 -27.36 19.05 1.72
CA PRO A 31 -27.07 17.79 2.39
C PRO A 31 -26.73 16.65 1.43
N TYR A 32 -27.32 16.64 0.23
CA TYR A 32 -27.03 15.61 -0.78
C TYR A 32 -25.65 15.79 -1.40
N VAL A 33 -25.19 17.03 -1.58
CA VAL A 33 -23.82 17.31 -2.04
C VAL A 33 -22.79 16.81 -1.01
N TYR A 34 -23.01 17.07 0.28
CA TYR A 34 -22.14 16.54 1.34
C TYR A 34 -22.19 15.02 1.44
N LEU A 35 -23.38 14.43 1.33
CA LEU A 35 -23.56 12.99 1.38
C LEU A 35 -22.89 12.30 0.19
N LEU A 36 -22.99 12.86 -1.01
CA LEU A 36 -22.29 12.35 -2.19
C LEU A 36 -20.76 12.43 -2.02
N GLY A 37 -20.24 13.55 -1.50
CA GLY A 37 -18.82 13.70 -1.19
C GLY A 37 -18.33 12.67 -0.17
N PHE A 38 -19.09 12.47 0.92
CA PHE A 38 -18.80 11.48 1.95
C PHE A 38 -18.81 10.05 1.39
N LEU A 39 -19.77 9.71 0.53
CA LEU A 39 -19.82 8.39 -0.12
C LEU A 39 -18.58 8.15 -1.00
N ILE A 40 -18.14 9.16 -1.75
CA ILE A 40 -16.92 9.07 -2.56
C ILE A 40 -15.71 8.83 -1.66
N GLU A 41 -15.61 9.54 -0.54
CA GLU A 41 -14.53 9.37 0.43
C GLU A 41 -14.51 7.94 1.01
N LEU A 42 -15.68 7.38 1.35
CA LEU A 42 -15.79 5.99 1.81
C LEU A 42 -15.34 4.99 0.75
N VAL A 43 -15.67 5.21 -0.52
CA VAL A 43 -15.23 4.33 -1.62
C VAL A 43 -13.72 4.39 -1.78
N ILE A 44 -13.12 5.58 -1.75
CA ILE A 44 -11.67 5.76 -1.85
C ILE A 44 -10.97 5.08 -0.68
N LEU A 45 -11.47 5.27 0.55
CA LEU A 45 -10.93 4.63 1.74
C LEU A 45 -11.07 3.10 1.69
N SER A 46 -12.18 2.59 1.17
CA SER A 46 -12.40 1.15 0.96
C SER A 46 -11.37 0.54 0.01
N ILE A 47 -11.16 1.19 -1.15
CA ILE A 47 -10.15 0.75 -2.13
C ILE A 47 -8.76 0.80 -1.50
N ALA A 48 -8.40 1.91 -0.85
CA ALA A 48 -7.10 2.05 -0.18
C ALA A 48 -6.88 0.99 0.90
N MET A 49 -7.91 0.69 1.70
CA MET A 49 -7.87 -0.35 2.73
C MET A 49 -7.69 -1.73 2.11
N PHE A 50 -8.31 -2.03 0.98
CA PHE A 50 -8.14 -3.31 0.28
C PHE A 50 -6.69 -3.57 -0.14
N PHE A 51 -6.02 -2.56 -0.73
CA PHE A 51 -4.60 -2.64 -1.05
C PHE A 51 -3.74 -2.86 0.19
N LYS A 52 -4.06 -2.14 1.27
CA LYS A 52 -3.31 -2.24 2.54
C LYS A 52 -3.52 -3.58 3.24
N VAL A 53 -4.74 -4.13 3.23
CA VAL A 53 -5.09 -5.44 3.79
C VAL A 53 -4.36 -6.54 3.06
N LYS A 54 -4.31 -6.51 1.72
CA LYS A 54 -3.48 -7.45 0.96
C LYS A 54 -2.01 -7.36 1.42
N ASN A 55 -1.46 -6.16 1.57
CA ASN A 55 -0.09 -6.01 2.05
C ASN A 55 0.12 -6.54 3.49
N TYR A 56 -0.83 -6.29 4.41
CA TYR A 56 -0.75 -6.79 5.79
C TYR A 56 -0.84 -8.32 5.87
N LEU A 57 -1.77 -8.94 5.15
CA LEU A 57 -1.95 -10.40 5.16
C LEU A 57 -0.75 -11.11 4.54
N PHE A 58 -0.19 -10.56 3.45
CA PHE A 58 1.03 -11.11 2.83
C PHE A 58 2.29 -10.87 3.67
N LYS A 59 2.33 -9.84 4.51
CA LYS A 59 3.41 -9.59 5.49
C LYS A 59 3.38 -10.56 6.68
N SER A 60 2.22 -11.10 7.05
CA SER A 60 2.08 -12.07 8.16
C SER A 60 2.36 -13.54 7.80
N GLY A 61 2.54 -13.87 6.52
CA GLY A 61 2.77 -15.24 6.07
C GLY A 61 4.12 -15.86 6.44
N THR A 62 5.08 -15.08 6.93
CA THR A 62 6.39 -15.60 7.41
C THR A 62 6.86 -14.89 8.67
N ALA A 63 6.17 -15.13 9.78
CA ALA A 63 6.68 -14.86 11.13
C ALA A 63 6.67 -16.14 12.01
N VAL A 64 6.69 -17.32 11.39
CA VAL A 64 6.92 -18.60 12.08
C VAL A 64 8.23 -19.16 11.57
N SER A 65 9.32 -18.87 12.28
CA SER A 65 10.54 -19.69 12.42
C SER A 65 11.59 -18.90 13.21
N VAL A 66 11.24 -18.49 14.43
CA VAL A 66 12.22 -18.12 15.46
C VAL A 66 11.78 -18.79 16.74
N VAL A 67 11.98 -20.10 16.84
CA VAL A 67 12.50 -20.79 18.03
C VAL A 67 13.01 -22.13 17.51
N ASN A 68 14.32 -22.22 17.31
CA ASN A 68 15.08 -23.43 17.60
C ASN A 68 16.50 -22.96 17.87
N ASN A 69 16.76 -22.69 19.13
CA ASN A 69 18.08 -22.47 19.69
C ASN A 69 18.15 -23.31 20.96
N ILE A 70 18.51 -24.59 20.83
CA ILE A 70 18.98 -25.43 21.93
C ILE A 70 20.16 -26.26 21.40
N GLU A 71 21.31 -26.04 22.05
CA GLU A 71 22.49 -26.92 22.21
C GLU A 71 23.57 -27.05 21.12
N ASN A 72 24.63 -26.24 21.32
CA ASN A 72 26.05 -26.62 21.57
C ASN A 72 26.83 -27.58 20.63
N GLU A 73 27.99 -27.05 20.20
CA GLU A 73 29.33 -27.71 20.10
C GLU A 73 29.59 -28.71 18.94
N PRO A 74 30.87 -28.91 18.52
CA PRO A 74 31.35 -28.51 17.20
C PRO A 74 31.60 -29.69 16.25
N VAL A 75 32.03 -29.35 15.03
CA VAL A 75 32.87 -30.16 14.12
C VAL A 75 32.19 -30.78 12.89
N THR A 76 32.80 -30.43 11.75
CA THR A 76 32.96 -31.12 10.45
C THR A 76 31.93 -31.02 9.31
N THR A 77 32.34 -30.17 8.36
CA THR A 77 32.50 -30.47 6.92
C THR A 77 31.28 -30.31 6.01
N GLY A 78 31.29 -29.20 5.27
CA GLY A 78 30.85 -29.17 3.87
C GLY A 78 29.46 -28.62 3.60
N ASN A 79 29.25 -27.31 3.82
CA ASN A 79 28.37 -26.44 3.00
C ASN A 79 28.37 -24.96 3.49
N ALA A 80 29.50 -24.47 3.99
CA ALA A 80 29.63 -23.12 4.53
C ALA A 80 29.94 -22.03 3.47
N SER A 81 29.82 -22.31 2.16
CA SER A 81 30.45 -21.43 1.16
C SER A 81 29.58 -20.29 0.60
N LYS A 82 28.37 -20.02 1.11
CA LYS A 82 27.58 -18.87 0.61
C LYS A 82 26.79 -18.07 1.63
N LYS A 83 26.49 -18.63 2.81
CA LYS A 83 25.81 -17.90 3.90
C LYS A 83 26.61 -16.67 4.39
N GLU A 84 27.92 -16.64 4.17
CA GLU A 84 28.80 -15.51 4.52
C GLU A 84 28.96 -14.44 3.43
N ILE A 85 28.50 -14.68 2.19
CA ILE A 85 28.73 -13.73 1.08
C ILE A 85 27.75 -12.53 1.14
N LEU A 86 26.53 -12.78 1.63
CA LEU A 86 25.48 -11.76 1.71
C LEU A 86 25.29 -11.27 3.13
N SER A 87 25.10 -9.95 3.27
CA SER A 87 24.65 -9.37 4.52
C SER A 87 23.23 -9.81 4.87
N LYS A 88 22.86 -9.75 6.15
CA LYS A 88 21.49 -10.05 6.63
C LYS A 88 20.42 -9.32 5.80
N ARG A 89 20.67 -8.05 5.48
CA ARG A 89 19.75 -7.22 4.70
C ARG A 89 19.62 -7.69 3.25
N GLU A 90 20.72 -8.11 2.64
CA GLU A 90 20.71 -8.65 1.28
C GLU A 90 19.97 -9.99 1.21
N ILE A 91 20.10 -10.84 2.24
CA ILE A 91 19.35 -12.09 2.38
C ILE A 91 17.84 -11.80 2.45
N GLU A 92 17.42 -10.82 3.26
CA GLU A 92 16.00 -10.43 3.31
C GLU A 92 15.47 -9.96 1.96
N ILE A 93 16.27 -9.15 1.23
CA ILE A 93 15.88 -8.60 -0.08
C ILE A 93 15.76 -9.71 -1.12
N ILE A 94 16.75 -10.59 -1.24
CA ILE A 94 16.73 -11.67 -2.24
C ILE A 94 15.65 -12.70 -1.92
N THR A 95 15.38 -12.95 -0.65
CA THR A 95 14.31 -13.86 -0.20
C THR A 95 12.94 -13.30 -0.58
N ALA A 96 12.66 -12.03 -0.27
CA ALA A 96 11.41 -11.40 -0.69
C ALA A 96 11.28 -11.38 -2.22
N PHE A 97 12.37 -11.07 -2.92
CA PHE A 97 12.37 -11.08 -4.37
C PHE A 97 12.07 -12.48 -4.96
N ALA A 98 12.66 -13.53 -4.37
CA ALA A 98 12.44 -14.92 -4.74
C ALA A 98 11.00 -15.40 -4.45
N LYS A 99 10.38 -14.92 -3.36
CA LYS A 99 8.95 -15.15 -3.03
C LYS A 99 7.97 -14.49 -4.01
N GLY A 100 8.45 -13.64 -4.92
CA GLY A 100 7.61 -13.00 -5.93
C GLY A 100 7.20 -11.56 -5.62
N PHE A 101 7.66 -10.97 -4.51
CA PHE A 101 7.39 -9.57 -4.20
C PHE A 101 7.98 -8.63 -5.26
N THR A 102 7.27 -7.55 -5.58
CA THR A 102 7.74 -6.53 -6.52
C THR A 102 8.77 -5.61 -5.87
N TYR A 103 9.50 -4.85 -6.68
CA TYR A 103 10.43 -3.84 -6.16
C TYR A 103 9.73 -2.82 -5.26
N GLN A 104 8.46 -2.52 -5.53
CA GLN A 104 7.66 -1.59 -4.73
C GLN A 104 7.25 -2.21 -3.39
N ASP A 105 6.83 -3.48 -3.39
CA ASP A 105 6.46 -4.16 -2.13
C ASP A 105 7.67 -4.28 -1.20
N ILE A 106 8.83 -4.61 -1.77
CA ILE A 106 10.09 -4.71 -1.01
C ILE A 106 10.48 -3.32 -0.50
N SER A 107 10.37 -2.27 -1.32
CA SER A 107 10.73 -0.90 -0.92
C SER A 107 9.88 -0.42 0.25
N ASP A 108 8.57 -0.68 0.20
CA ASP A 108 7.61 -0.27 1.21
C ASP A 108 7.80 -1.07 2.52
N ALA A 109 8.09 -2.37 2.41
CA ALA A 109 8.39 -3.21 3.58
C ALA A 109 9.69 -2.81 4.28
N MET A 110 10.64 -2.26 3.53
CA MET A 110 12.01 -1.99 3.95
C MET A 110 12.32 -0.51 4.20
N PHE A 111 11.35 0.39 3.96
CA PHE A 111 11.47 1.85 4.08
C PHE A 111 12.64 2.43 3.29
N ILE A 112 12.89 1.89 2.09
CA ILE A 112 13.92 2.38 1.15
C ILE A 112 13.27 2.68 -0.19
N SER A 113 13.96 3.39 -1.10
CA SER A 113 13.39 3.64 -2.43
C SER A 113 13.38 2.37 -3.31
N PRO A 114 12.42 2.24 -4.24
CA PRO A 114 12.44 1.15 -5.23
C PRO A 114 13.73 1.13 -6.06
N HIS A 115 14.35 2.29 -6.26
CA HIS A 115 15.62 2.38 -6.96
C HIS A 115 16.75 1.74 -6.15
N THR A 116 16.77 1.98 -4.84
CA THR A 116 17.71 1.37 -3.90
C THR A 116 17.56 -0.16 -3.88
N VAL A 117 16.32 -0.67 -3.89
CA VAL A 117 16.06 -2.13 -4.00
C VAL A 117 16.68 -2.72 -5.27
N ARG A 118 16.51 -2.07 -6.43
CA ARG A 118 17.13 -2.52 -7.69
C ARG A 118 18.65 -2.59 -7.58
N THR A 119 19.27 -1.59 -6.95
CA THR A 119 20.72 -1.58 -6.71
C THR A 119 21.16 -2.73 -5.81
N HIS A 120 20.43 -2.99 -4.72
CA HIS A 120 20.72 -4.14 -3.85
C HIS A 120 20.63 -5.45 -4.62
N ILE A 121 19.58 -5.67 -5.42
CA ILE A 121 19.41 -6.90 -6.20
C ILE A 121 20.54 -7.05 -7.24
N LYS A 122 20.94 -5.97 -7.90
CA LYS A 122 22.09 -5.99 -8.82
C LYS A 122 23.38 -6.42 -8.10
N ASN A 123 23.64 -5.84 -6.93
CA ASN A 123 24.83 -6.19 -6.14
C ASN A 123 24.78 -7.64 -5.65
N ILE A 124 23.59 -8.13 -5.27
CA ILE A 124 23.38 -9.52 -4.88
C ILE A 124 23.64 -10.45 -6.06
N TYR A 125 23.16 -10.12 -7.26
CA TYR A 125 23.40 -10.91 -8.47
C TYR A 125 24.89 -11.02 -8.78
N GLN A 126 25.62 -9.91 -8.66
CA GLN A 126 27.07 -9.90 -8.81
C GLN A 126 27.79 -10.72 -7.75
N LYS A 127 27.37 -10.62 -6.48
CA LYS A 127 27.95 -11.40 -5.37
C LYS A 127 27.67 -12.90 -5.47
N LEU A 128 26.50 -13.27 -6.00
CA LEU A 128 26.09 -14.66 -6.14
C LEU A 128 26.50 -15.27 -7.49
N ASP A 129 27.00 -14.45 -8.43
CA ASP A 129 27.29 -14.80 -9.83
C ASP A 129 26.09 -15.44 -10.53
N ILE A 130 24.95 -14.74 -10.50
CA ILE A 130 23.71 -15.17 -11.14
C ILE A 130 23.14 -14.09 -12.05
N ASN A 131 22.38 -14.52 -13.05
CA ASN A 131 21.84 -13.63 -14.06
C ASN A 131 20.31 -13.70 -14.17
N SER A 132 19.67 -14.66 -13.49
CA SER A 132 18.22 -14.82 -13.55
C SER A 132 17.55 -14.88 -12.18
N LYS A 133 16.27 -14.47 -12.16
CA LYS A 133 15.41 -14.64 -10.99
C LYS A 133 15.22 -16.12 -10.63
N ALA A 134 15.17 -17.01 -11.63
CA ALA A 134 15.06 -18.44 -11.40
C ALA A 134 16.28 -19.01 -10.65
N GLU A 135 17.49 -18.58 -11.00
CA GLU A 135 18.71 -18.93 -10.27
C GLU A 135 18.70 -18.38 -8.84
N ALA A 136 18.22 -17.14 -8.64
CA ALA A 136 18.07 -16.58 -7.31
C ALA A 136 17.14 -17.41 -6.42
N VAL A 137 16.01 -17.89 -6.97
CA VAL A 137 15.07 -18.78 -6.28
C VAL A 137 15.73 -20.12 -5.96
N LYS A 138 16.43 -20.72 -6.93
CA LYS A 138 17.14 -21.99 -6.74
C LYS A 138 18.15 -21.89 -5.59
N ILE A 139 18.99 -20.86 -5.59
CA ILE A 139 19.97 -20.63 -4.52
C ILE A 139 19.27 -20.39 -3.18
N ALA A 140 18.18 -19.61 -3.15
CA ALA A 140 17.46 -19.36 -1.92
C ALA A 140 16.87 -20.66 -1.32
N ILE A 141 16.46 -21.62 -2.15
CA ILE A 141 16.03 -22.96 -1.70
C ILE A 141 17.24 -23.78 -1.22
N GLU A 142 18.31 -23.85 -2.02
CA GLU A 142 19.54 -24.60 -1.67
C GLU A 142 20.18 -24.13 -0.35
N GLN A 143 20.06 -22.83 -0.04
CA GLN A 143 20.60 -22.20 1.17
C GLN A 143 19.59 -22.15 2.34
N GLY A 144 18.36 -22.61 2.15
CA GLY A 144 17.32 -22.61 3.18
C GLY A 144 16.84 -21.21 3.60
N TRP A 145 16.84 -20.25 2.67
CA TRP A 145 16.25 -18.92 2.88
C TRP A 145 14.74 -18.89 2.61
N LEU A 146 14.23 -19.90 1.88
CA LEU A 146 12.82 -20.11 1.54
C LEU A 146 12.25 -21.34 2.24
#